data_AF-D6TN81-F1
#
_entry.id   AF-D6TN81-F1
#
_cell.length_a   1.000
_cell.length_b   1.000
_cell.length_c   1.000
_cell.angle_alpha   90.00
_cell.angle_beta   90.00
_cell.angle_gamma   90.00
#
_symmetry.space_group_name_H-M   'P 1'
#
loop_
_entity.id
_entity.type
_entity.pdbx_description
1 polymer ?
#
loop_
_entity_poly.entity_id
_entity_poly.type
_entity_poly.pdbx_seq_one_letter_code
_entity_poly.pdbx_strand_id
1 'polypeptide(L)'
;MPLCTRGIELHSKTFDPNSITRGINQLLYGLPNLVLQETSIMPNLERREEADISYFTLLLVTTSDLYVLKPLTEIEVFQNAKELEEVSFKTNCLSVIAERSPLMYQYCIRLVKDSLKNKRNSRIDIEEASLLADQLIPRTIQIFVTNITNLENMLSSIKFTALSDFRKECKLTIL
;
A
#
# COMPACT_ATOMS: atom_id res chain seq x y z
N MET A 1 12.26 -3.92 11.94
CA MET A 1 11.85 -5.26 11.45
C MET A 1 10.67 -5.03 10.51
N PRO A 2 10.80 -5.20 9.18
CA PRO A 2 9.64 -5.04 8.30
C PRO A 2 8.66 -6.17 8.61
N LEU A 3 7.49 -5.78 9.11
CA LEU A 3 6.48 -6.67 9.61
C LEU A 3 5.51 -6.93 8.45
N CYS A 4 5.57 -8.11 7.82
CA CYS A 4 4.48 -8.56 6.95
C CYS A 4 3.33 -8.98 7.86
N THR A 5 2.49 -8.02 8.23
CA THR A 5 1.48 -8.18 9.27
C THR A 5 0.28 -9.00 8.81
N ARG A 6 -0.07 -8.97 7.51
CA ARG A 6 -1.24 -9.66 6.95
C ARG A 6 -1.05 -9.99 5.48
N GLY A 7 -0.95 -11.28 5.16
CA GLY A 7 -1.21 -11.76 3.80
C GLY A 7 -2.71 -11.77 3.54
N ILE A 8 -3.13 -11.27 2.38
CA ILE A 8 -4.50 -11.42 1.92
C ILE A 8 -4.48 -12.46 0.80
N GLU A 9 -4.93 -13.68 1.11
CA GLU A 9 -5.11 -14.72 0.10
C GLU A 9 -6.42 -14.50 -0.64
N LEU A 10 -6.34 -14.31 -1.95
CA LEU A 10 -7.51 -14.38 -2.83
C LEU A 10 -7.34 -15.60 -3.74
N HIS A 11 -8.01 -16.68 -3.37
CA HIS A 11 -8.15 -17.87 -4.21
C HIS A 11 -9.46 -17.81 -4.98
N SER A 12 -9.40 -17.54 -6.28
CA SER A 12 -10.46 -17.96 -7.20
C SER A 12 -9.94 -19.15 -7.99
N LYS A 13 -10.64 -20.29 -7.94
CA LYS A 13 -10.34 -21.46 -8.80
C LYS A 13 -10.50 -21.14 -10.30
N THR A 14 -11.05 -19.97 -10.60
CA THR A 14 -11.40 -19.46 -11.92
C THR A 14 -10.82 -18.06 -12.11
N PHE A 15 -10.72 -17.60 -13.35
CA PHE A 15 -10.41 -16.20 -13.64
C PHE A 15 -11.45 -15.26 -12.99
N ASP A 16 -10.98 -14.29 -12.21
CA ASP A 16 -11.80 -13.24 -11.61
C ASP A 16 -11.17 -11.88 -11.92
N PRO A 17 -11.78 -11.06 -12.79
CA PRO A 17 -11.24 -9.76 -13.19
C PRO A 17 -11.20 -8.76 -12.03
N ASN A 18 -11.93 -9.01 -10.94
CA ASN A 18 -11.99 -8.10 -9.80
C ASN A 18 -10.98 -8.46 -8.70
N SER A 19 -10.25 -9.57 -8.82
CA SER A 19 -9.34 -10.08 -7.79
C SER A 19 -8.26 -9.06 -7.40
N ILE A 20 -7.56 -8.47 -8.38
CA ILE A 20 -6.54 -7.45 -8.17
C ILE A 20 -7.14 -6.20 -7.51
N THR A 21 -8.27 -5.70 -8.03
CA THR A 21 -8.97 -4.54 -7.47
C THR A 21 -9.38 -4.78 -6.01
N ARG A 22 -9.85 -5.99 -5.68
CA ARG A 22 -10.17 -6.39 -4.31
C ARG A 22 -8.94 -6.37 -3.41
N GLY A 23 -7.84 -6.97 -3.86
CA GLY A 23 -6.57 -7.01 -3.13
C GLY A 23 -6.02 -5.61 -2.86
N ILE A 24 -6.05 -4.73 -3.86
CA ILE A 24 -5.71 -3.31 -3.72
C ILE A 24 -6.57 -2.65 -2.65
N ASN A 25 -7.90 -2.79 -2.72
CA ASN A 25 -8.80 -2.20 -1.74
C ASN A 25 -8.53 -2.73 -0.32
N GLN A 26 -8.31 -4.03 -0.16
CA GLN A 26 -8.00 -4.60 1.14
C GLN A 26 -6.67 -4.07 1.71
N LEU A 27 -5.64 -3.87 0.88
CA LEU A 27 -4.41 -3.21 1.29
C LEU A 27 -4.64 -1.76 1.70
N LEU A 28 -5.44 -1.01 0.94
CA LEU A 28 -5.80 0.38 1.26
C LEU A 28 -6.47 0.47 2.62
N TYR A 29 -7.54 -0.30 2.87
CA TYR A 29 -8.24 -0.30 4.16
C TYR A 29 -7.43 -0.93 5.30
N GLY A 30 -6.45 -1.78 4.98
CA GLY A 30 -5.52 -2.36 5.94
C GLY A 30 -4.51 -1.34 6.48
N LEU A 31 -3.96 -0.49 5.61
CA LEU A 31 -2.86 0.43 5.94
C LEU A 31 -3.11 1.30 7.18
N PRO A 32 -4.26 2.00 7.34
CA PRO A 32 -4.54 2.80 8.53
C PRO A 32 -4.40 2.03 9.84
N ASN A 33 -4.85 0.77 9.89
CA ASN A 33 -4.74 -0.05 11.09
C ASN A 33 -3.28 -0.38 11.39
N LEU A 34 -2.47 -0.66 10.36
CA LEU A 34 -1.05 -0.96 10.53
C LEU A 34 -0.29 0.26 11.04
N VAL A 35 -0.54 1.44 10.46
CA VAL A 35 0.02 2.70 10.91
C VAL A 35 -0.36 2.97 12.37
N LEU A 36 -1.63 2.74 12.74
CA LEU A 36 -2.09 2.93 14.12
C LEU A 36 -1.49 1.93 15.10
N GLN A 37 -1.29 0.67 14.69
CA GLN A 37 -0.62 -0.34 15.51
C GLN A 37 0.83 0.04 15.79
N GLU A 38 1.61 0.39 14.76
CA GLU A 38 3.01 0.80 14.93
C GLU A 38 3.13 2.08 15.76
N THR A 39 2.30 3.09 15.48
CA THR A 39 2.30 4.34 16.26
C THR A 39 1.82 4.12 17.69
N SER A 40 1.04 3.07 17.96
CA SER A 40 0.61 2.78 19.32
C SER A 40 1.73 2.30 20.23
N ILE A 41 2.79 1.71 19.64
CA ILE A 41 4.01 1.26 20.30
C ILE A 41 4.93 2.44 20.62
N MET A 42 4.74 3.61 19.99
CA MET A 42 5.49 4.82 20.26
C MET A 42 4.78 5.68 21.33
N PRO A 43 5.27 5.74 22.58
CA PRO A 43 4.55 6.37 23.69
C PRO A 43 4.46 7.90 23.61
N ASN A 44 5.22 8.57 22.72
CA ASN A 44 5.26 10.02 22.61
C ASN A 44 5.17 10.49 21.15
N LEU A 45 3.96 10.56 20.59
CA LEU A 45 3.72 11.20 19.29
C LEU A 45 4.15 12.68 19.24
N GLU A 46 4.28 13.33 20.40
CA GLU A 46 4.65 14.74 20.56
C GLU A 46 6.18 14.99 20.54
N ARG A 47 7.01 13.94 20.67
CA ARG A 47 8.49 14.05 20.64
C ARG A 47 9.08 13.50 19.33
N ARG A 48 8.53 13.97 18.20
CA ARG A 48 8.85 13.48 16.85
C ARG A 48 10.21 13.87 16.29
N GLU A 49 11.03 14.64 17.00
CA GLU A 49 12.29 15.15 16.45
C GLU A 49 13.33 14.03 16.16
N GLU A 50 13.19 12.84 16.75
CA GLU A 50 14.16 11.73 16.58
C GLU A 50 13.52 10.32 16.50
N ALA A 51 12.20 10.21 16.31
CA ALA A 51 11.55 8.90 16.28
C ALA A 51 11.92 8.09 15.02
N ASP A 52 12.33 6.83 15.20
CA ASP A 52 12.52 5.84 14.12
C ASP A 52 11.31 5.85 13.19
N ILE A 53 11.49 6.38 11.96
CA ILE A 53 10.39 6.49 11.00
C ILE A 53 10.16 5.09 10.41
N SER A 54 9.07 4.46 10.84
CA SER A 54 8.59 3.22 10.20
C SER A 54 7.96 3.54 8.85
N TYR A 55 8.44 2.89 7.79
CA TYR A 55 7.86 2.98 6.46
C TYR A 55 7.03 1.74 6.14
N PHE A 56 5.87 1.96 5.52
CA PHE A 56 5.05 0.88 4.98
C PHE A 56 5.15 0.88 3.47
N THR A 57 5.51 -0.26 2.90
CA THR A 57 5.37 -0.51 1.46
C THR A 57 4.28 -1.54 1.26
N LEU A 58 3.26 -1.20 0.48
CA LEU A 58 2.16 -2.11 0.18
C LEU A 58 2.52 -2.91 -1.07
N LEU A 59 2.48 -4.23 -0.93
CA LEU A 59 2.81 -5.17 -2.00
C LEU A 59 1.66 -6.16 -2.19
N LEU A 60 1.15 -6.22 -3.41
CA LEU A 60 0.22 -7.25 -3.87
C LEU A 60 0.99 -8.25 -4.73
N VAL A 61 1.00 -9.51 -4.31
CA VAL A 61 1.69 -10.57 -5.04
C VAL A 61 0.66 -11.40 -5.78
N THR A 62 0.89 -11.64 -7.07
CA THR A 62 0.05 -12.48 -7.92
C THR A 62 0.86 -13.62 -8.55
N THR A 63 0.19 -14.71 -8.92
CA THR A 63 0.77 -15.77 -9.75
C THR A 63 0.60 -15.50 -11.24
N SER A 64 -0.25 -14.55 -11.62
CA SER A 64 -0.53 -14.20 -13.02
C SER A 64 0.54 -13.26 -13.58
N ASP A 65 0.80 -13.39 -14.89
CA ASP A 65 1.61 -12.42 -15.62
C ASP A 65 0.94 -11.04 -15.62
N LEU A 66 1.74 -9.99 -15.58
CA LEU A 66 1.26 -8.61 -15.58
C LEU A 66 1.47 -7.98 -16.95
N TYR A 67 0.46 -7.26 -17.42
CA TYR A 67 0.47 -6.60 -18.73
C TYR A 67 -0.01 -5.16 -18.59
N VAL A 68 0.57 -4.25 -19.37
CA VAL A 68 0.18 -2.84 -19.49
C VAL A 68 -0.19 -2.55 -20.93
N LEU A 69 -1.32 -1.90 -21.18
CA LEU A 69 -1.70 -1.51 -22.53
C LEU A 69 -0.66 -0.57 -23.15
N LYS A 70 -0.35 -0.79 -24.44
CA LYS A 70 0.55 0.10 -25.18
C LYS A 70 -0.12 1.47 -25.34
N PRO A 71 0.63 2.57 -25.14
CA PRO A 71 0.08 3.92 -25.33
C PRO A 71 -0.37 4.10 -26.78
N LEU A 72 -1.41 4.89 -26.99
CA LEU A 72 -1.90 5.27 -28.33
C LEU A 72 -2.33 4.09 -29.22
N THR A 73 -2.77 2.98 -28.62
CA THR A 73 -3.30 1.84 -29.39
C THR A 73 -4.66 2.22 -29.96
N GLU A 74 -4.79 2.22 -31.29
CA GLU A 74 -6.06 2.48 -31.96
C GLU A 74 -7.06 1.34 -31.72
N ILE A 75 -8.35 1.67 -31.74
CA ILE A 75 -9.41 0.69 -31.48
C ILE A 75 -9.42 -0.44 -32.51
N GLU A 76 -9.03 -0.16 -33.76
CA GLU A 76 -8.90 -1.15 -34.83
C GLU A 76 -7.80 -2.16 -34.53
N VAL A 77 -6.67 -1.72 -33.98
CA VAL A 77 -5.58 -2.61 -33.54
C VAL A 77 -6.08 -3.52 -32.42
N PHE A 78 -6.87 -2.98 -31.49
CA PHE A 78 -7.44 -3.77 -30.41
C PHE A 78 -8.44 -4.83 -30.89
N GLN A 79 -9.28 -4.48 -31.88
CA GLN A 79 -10.28 -5.39 -32.44
C GLN A 79 -9.67 -6.50 -33.30
N ASN A 80 -8.53 -6.22 -33.95
CA ASN A 80 -7.87 -7.15 -34.87
C ASN A 80 -6.74 -7.96 -34.21
N ALA A 81 -6.36 -7.63 -32.97
CA ALA A 81 -5.31 -8.33 -32.24
C ALA A 81 -5.68 -9.80 -32.01
N LYS A 82 -4.72 -10.70 -32.28
CA LYS A 82 -4.88 -12.14 -32.05
C LYS A 82 -4.23 -12.56 -30.74
N GLU A 83 -3.19 -11.85 -30.33
CA GLU A 83 -2.45 -12.07 -29.10
C GLU A 83 -2.47 -10.80 -28.22
N LEU A 84 -2.40 -11.00 -26.89
CA LEU A 84 -2.45 -9.91 -25.91
C LEU A 84 -1.21 -9.00 -26.04
N GLU A 85 -0.08 -9.58 -26.43
CA GLU A 85 1.21 -8.94 -26.66
C GLU A 85 1.19 -7.95 -27.83
N GLU A 86 0.21 -8.06 -28.73
CA GLU A 86 0.02 -7.09 -29.82
C GLU A 86 -0.41 -5.72 -29.27
N VAL A 87 -1.21 -5.71 -28.19
CA VAL A 87 -1.82 -4.50 -27.61
C VAL A 87 -1.25 -4.14 -26.23
N SER A 88 -0.35 -4.94 -25.68
CA SER A 88 0.18 -4.74 -24.34
C SER A 88 1.68 -5.06 -24.22
N PHE A 89 2.30 -4.55 -23.16
CA PHE A 89 3.64 -4.90 -22.72
C PHE A 89 3.55 -5.77 -21.47
N LYS A 90 4.20 -6.94 -21.50
CA LYS A 90 4.43 -7.72 -20.29
C LYS A 90 5.38 -6.95 -19.36
N THR A 91 5.04 -6.86 -18.07
CA THR A 91 5.85 -6.17 -17.05
C THR A 91 6.06 -7.07 -15.84
N ASN A 92 7.15 -6.83 -15.13
CA ASN A 92 7.47 -7.55 -13.89
C ASN A 92 6.74 -6.97 -12.69
N CYS A 93 6.45 -5.66 -12.73
CA CYS A 93 5.80 -4.94 -11.65
C CYS A 93 4.91 -3.81 -12.19
N LEU A 94 3.81 -3.56 -11.49
CA LEU A 94 2.95 -2.40 -11.68
C LEU A 94 3.00 -1.53 -10.43
N SER A 95 3.02 -0.22 -10.61
CA SER A 95 2.78 0.73 -9.54
C SER A 95 1.39 1.30 -9.68
N VAL A 96 0.54 1.05 -8.69
CA VAL A 96 -0.81 1.61 -8.60
C VAL A 96 -0.79 2.73 -7.57
N ILE A 97 -1.11 3.94 -8.01
CA ILE A 97 -1.27 5.10 -7.14
C ILE A 97 -2.77 5.25 -6.87
N ALA A 98 -3.15 5.09 -5.61
CA ALA A 98 -4.52 5.29 -5.16
C ALA A 98 -4.63 6.56 -4.33
N GLU A 99 -5.56 7.42 -4.69
CA GLU A 99 -5.92 8.57 -3.87
C GLU A 99 -6.91 8.16 -2.79
N ARG A 100 -6.77 8.76 -1.61
CA ARG A 100 -7.70 8.54 -0.51
C ARG A 100 -9.07 9.14 -0.84
N SER A 101 -10.05 8.27 -1.10
CA SER A 101 -11.44 8.70 -1.30
C SER A 101 -12.04 9.33 -0.02
N PRO A 102 -13.13 10.11 -0.13
CA PRO A 102 -13.82 10.67 1.03
C PRO A 102 -14.26 9.61 2.05
N LEU A 103 -14.74 8.45 1.59
CA LEU A 103 -15.13 7.33 2.46
C LEU A 103 -13.93 6.72 3.18
N MET A 104 -12.82 6.55 2.47
CA MET A 104 -11.57 6.07 3.06
C MET A 104 -11.05 7.06 4.11
N TYR A 105 -11.16 8.36 3.86
CA TYR A 105 -10.78 9.37 4.84
C TYR A 105 -11.65 9.33 6.09
N GLN A 106 -12.97 9.24 5.95
CA GLN A 106 -13.88 9.06 7.09
C GLN A 106 -13.55 7.80 7.90
N TYR A 107 -13.20 6.71 7.22
CA TYR A 107 -12.73 5.48 7.86
C TYR A 107 -11.46 5.73 8.70
N CYS A 108 -10.49 6.45 8.15
CA CYS A 108 -9.24 6.81 8.86
C CYS A 108 -9.51 7.65 10.12
N ILE A 109 -10.36 8.68 10.02
CA ILE A 109 -10.74 9.54 11.15
C ILE A 109 -11.37 8.71 12.27
N ARG A 110 -12.30 7.81 11.91
CA ARG A 110 -12.96 6.93 12.88
C ARG A 110 -11.95 6.04 13.60
N LEU A 111 -11.04 5.40 12.86
CA LEU A 111 -10.01 4.54 13.46
C LEU A 111 -9.08 5.31 14.41
N VAL A 112 -8.60 6.49 14.00
CA VAL A 112 -7.75 7.35 14.84
C VAL A 112 -8.49 7.74 16.12
N LYS A 113 -9.74 8.19 15.98
CA LYS A 113 -10.59 8.59 17.10
C LYS A 113 -10.79 7.43 18.09
N ASP A 114 -11.10 6.25 17.60
CA ASP A 114 -11.33 5.07 18.45
C ASP A 114 -10.03 4.61 19.14
N SER A 115 -8.90 4.64 18.43
CA SER A 115 -7.57 4.36 19.00
C SER A 115 -7.21 5.32 20.14
N LEU A 116 -7.47 6.61 19.97
CA LEU A 116 -7.15 7.61 20.98
C LEU A 116 -8.12 7.59 22.18
N LYS A 117 -9.41 7.34 21.97
CA LYS A 117 -10.40 7.18 23.05
C LYS A 117 -9.95 6.12 24.06
N ASN A 118 -9.49 4.99 23.54
CA ASN A 118 -8.98 3.88 24.35
C ASN A 118 -7.75 4.26 25.19
N LYS A 119 -7.00 5.30 24.79
CA LYS A 119 -5.78 5.73 25.48
C LYS A 119 -5.99 6.89 26.45
N ARG A 120 -6.85 7.86 26.13
CA ARG A 120 -6.96 9.12 26.88
C ARG A 120 -8.16 9.20 27.83
N ASN A 121 -9.10 8.23 27.82
CA ASN A 121 -10.33 8.25 28.64
C ASN A 121 -11.11 9.58 28.58
N SER A 122 -10.92 10.37 27.52
CA SER A 122 -11.50 11.70 27.34
C SER A 122 -12.29 11.77 26.03
N ARG A 123 -13.18 12.77 25.92
CA ARG A 123 -13.87 13.06 24.66
C ARG A 123 -12.86 13.65 23.69
N ILE A 124 -12.67 12.96 22.57
CA ILE A 124 -11.79 13.41 21.50
C ILE A 124 -12.63 14.05 20.40
N ASP A 125 -12.26 15.26 20.05
CA ASP A 125 -12.91 16.02 19.00
C ASP A 125 -12.59 15.42 17.62
N ILE A 126 -13.53 15.58 16.69
CA ILE A 126 -13.38 15.15 15.30
C ILE A 126 -12.23 15.92 14.64
N GLU A 127 -12.03 17.19 14.98
CA GLU A 127 -10.96 18.03 14.41
C GLU A 127 -9.56 17.47 14.73
N GLU A 128 -9.32 17.09 15.99
CA GLU A 128 -8.03 16.49 16.41
C GLU A 128 -7.78 15.16 15.70
N ALA A 129 -8.81 14.30 15.60
CA ALA A 129 -8.70 13.02 14.90
C ALA A 129 -8.46 13.21 13.40
N SER A 130 -9.05 14.25 12.79
CA SER A 130 -8.85 14.60 11.38
C SER A 130 -7.42 15.05 11.11
N LEU A 131 -6.88 15.93 11.95
CA LEU A 131 -5.50 16.42 11.84
C LEU A 131 -4.49 15.26 11.94
N LEU A 132 -4.68 14.37 12.91
CA LEU A 132 -3.82 13.21 13.10
C LEU A 132 -3.94 12.21 11.95
N ALA A 133 -5.15 11.98 11.42
CA ALA A 133 -5.34 11.13 10.24
C ALA A 133 -4.56 11.64 9.03
N ASP A 134 -4.51 12.96 8.82
CA ASP A 134 -3.73 13.58 7.74
C ASP A 134 -2.22 13.52 7.95
N GLN A 135 -1.76 13.54 9.20
CA GLN A 135 -0.34 13.42 9.53
C GLN A 135 0.18 11.98 9.47
N LEU A 136 -0.69 11.01 9.74
CA LEU A 136 -0.32 9.60 9.86
C LEU A 136 -0.51 8.82 8.57
N ILE A 137 -1.57 9.13 7.81
CA ILE A 137 -1.98 8.34 6.67
C ILE A 137 -1.84 9.19 5.41
N PRO A 138 -0.97 8.80 4.46
CA PRO A 138 -0.69 9.61 3.30
C PRO A 138 -1.93 9.78 2.42
N ARG A 139 -2.02 10.94 1.76
CA ARG A 139 -3.13 11.25 0.83
C ARG A 139 -3.12 10.35 -0.41
N THR A 140 -1.93 10.05 -0.91
CA THR A 140 -1.68 9.15 -2.03
C THR A 140 -0.97 7.92 -1.51
N ILE A 141 -1.50 6.75 -1.81
CA ILE A 141 -0.94 5.47 -1.39
C ILE A 141 -0.43 4.75 -2.63
N GLN A 142 0.85 4.41 -2.63
CA GLN A 142 1.46 3.62 -3.68
C GLN A 142 1.40 2.14 -3.30
N ILE A 143 0.88 1.32 -4.22
CA ILE A 143 0.82 -0.13 -4.09
C ILE A 143 1.58 -0.73 -5.25
N PHE A 144 2.52 -1.62 -4.94
CA PHE A 144 3.21 -2.39 -5.95
C PHE A 144 2.48 -3.70 -6.20
N VAL A 145 2.27 -4.06 -7.46
CA VAL A 145 1.77 -5.37 -7.85
C VAL A 145 2.91 -6.10 -8.54
N THR A 146 3.24 -7.31 -8.12
CA THR A 146 4.31 -8.11 -8.71
C THR A 146 3.88 -9.54 -8.92
N ASN A 147 4.42 -10.18 -9.96
CA ASN A 147 4.37 -11.63 -10.04
C ASN A 147 5.26 -12.25 -8.95
N ILE A 148 4.84 -13.39 -8.40
CA ILE A 148 5.57 -14.13 -7.37
C ILE A 148 7.01 -14.48 -7.80
N THR A 149 7.22 -14.79 -9.08
CA THR A 149 8.55 -15.08 -9.65
C THR A 149 9.50 -13.87 -9.59
N ASN A 150 8.95 -12.66 -9.54
CA ASN A 150 9.72 -11.41 -9.47
C ASN A 150 9.81 -10.83 -8.05
N LEU A 151 9.20 -11.50 -7.05
CA LEU A 151 9.07 -10.99 -5.69
C LEU A 151 10.43 -10.67 -5.05
N GLU A 152 11.41 -11.56 -5.16
CA GLU A 152 12.74 -11.36 -4.55
C GLU A 152 13.49 -10.16 -5.14
N ASN A 153 13.42 -10.00 -6.46
CA ASN A 153 14.00 -8.85 -7.16
C ASN A 153 13.33 -7.54 -6.72
N MET A 154 12.01 -7.55 -6.58
CA MET A 154 11.24 -6.39 -6.13
C MET A 154 11.59 -6.02 -4.68
N LEU A 155 11.63 -7.01 -3.79
CA LEU A 155 12.01 -6.79 -2.39
C LEU A 155 13.42 -6.22 -2.28
N SER A 156 14.37 -6.72 -3.07
CA SER A 156 15.74 -6.20 -3.11
C SER A 156 15.80 -4.74 -3.59
N SER A 157 14.96 -4.39 -4.58
CA SER A 157 14.88 -3.02 -5.12
C SER A 157 14.26 -2.03 -4.12
N ILE A 158 13.18 -2.42 -3.44
CA ILE A 158 12.53 -1.61 -2.39
C ILE A 158 13.53 -1.33 -1.26
N LYS A 159 14.26 -2.37 -0.87
CA LYS A 159 15.29 -2.31 0.17
C LYS A 159 16.41 -1.35 -0.18
N PHE A 160 16.94 -1.43 -1.39
CA PHE A 160 17.97 -0.52 -1.88
C PHE A 160 17.49 0.92 -1.92
N THR A 161 16.27 1.17 -2.44
CA THR A 161 15.69 2.52 -2.55
C THR A 161 15.47 3.16 -1.17
N ALA A 162 14.93 2.40 -0.23
CA ALA A 162 14.74 2.86 1.15
C ALA A 162 16.06 3.24 1.83
N LEU A 163 17.17 2.56 1.48
CA LEU A 163 18.51 2.87 1.99
C LEU A 163 19.17 4.04 1.24
N SER A 164 18.90 4.25 -0.05
CA SER A 164 19.52 5.32 -0.84
C SER A 164 18.91 6.71 -0.60
N ASP A 165 17.59 6.77 -0.35
CA ASP A 165 16.90 8.04 -0.12
C ASP A 165 17.18 8.61 1.29
N PHE A 166 17.77 7.82 2.20
CA PHE A 166 18.03 8.21 3.58
C PHE A 166 19.51 8.04 3.98
N ARG A 167 20.22 9.17 4.13
CA ARG A 167 21.59 9.24 4.71
C ARG A 167 21.66 8.96 6.22
N LYS A 168 20.70 8.25 6.81
CA LYS A 168 20.77 7.76 8.20
C LYS A 168 20.13 6.38 8.29
N GLU A 169 20.82 5.51 9.02
CA GLU A 169 20.59 4.07 9.19
C GLU A 169 19.11 3.64 9.18
N CYS A 170 18.60 3.22 8.03
CA CYS A 170 17.37 2.46 7.99
C CYS A 170 17.67 1.01 8.37
N LYS A 171 17.12 0.55 9.51
CA LYS A 171 17.13 -0.87 9.91
C LYS A 171 16.22 -1.67 9.00
N LEU A 172 16.80 -2.14 7.92
CA LEU A 172 16.16 -2.95 6.90
C LEU A 172 16.54 -4.42 7.14
N THR A 173 15.57 -5.26 7.52
CA THR A 173 15.80 -6.66 7.91
C THR A 173 15.03 -7.60 6.98
N ILE A 174 15.66 -8.70 6.53
CA ILE A 174 15.12 -9.64 5.54
C ILE A 174 15.14 -11.04 6.17
N LEU A 175 14.04 -11.79 6.05
CA LEU A 175 14.01 -13.25 6.18
C LEU A 175 13.47 -13.83 4.88
#